data_AF-A0A3M6G8Y0-F1
#
_entry.id   AF-A0A3M6G8Y0-F1
#
_cell.length_a   1.000
_cell.length_b   1.000
_cell.length_c   1.000
_cell.angle_alpha   90.00
_cell.angle_beta   90.00
_cell.angle_gamma   90.00
#
_symmetry.space_group_name_H-M   'P 1'
#
loop_
_entity.id
_entity.type
_entity.pdbx_description
1 polymer ?
#
loop_
_entity_poly.entity_id
_entity_poly.type
_entity_poly.pdbx_seq_one_letter_code
_entity_poly.pdbx_strand_id
1 'polypeptide(L)'
;YREIPTLFLANDLTGNSELCSLFLHSDSRNGLNGRLLSKARMLFIAEFPKLFGNKIIAEMRGMSDENGRSPFWESLGRHFFKMEFSQADYLTGVGNKAFIAELMPKFPLYSCFLSEDARNVIGRVHADTEPALTMLKGEGFSYQGYVDIFDAGPAIECETGKIRAIKDSQALVLAIGTPGDDAPQFLIYNRKREDCRITVGAARFAAGTLVVAPQTAKRLRMSAGDNVRAVPLSAAREGV
;
A
#
# COMPACT_ATOMS: atom_id res chain seq x y z
N TYR A 1 30.58 -22.09 -0.08
CA TYR A 1 30.08 -21.74 -1.42
C TYR A 1 29.78 -20.25 -1.47
N ARG A 2 30.00 -19.58 -2.61
CA ARG A 2 29.69 -18.15 -2.78
C ARG A 2 28.30 -18.02 -3.38
N GLU A 3 27.40 -17.36 -2.66
CA GLU A 3 26.07 -17.00 -3.18
C GLU A 3 26.18 -15.76 -4.06
N ILE A 4 25.59 -15.79 -5.25
CA ILE A 4 25.56 -14.66 -6.19
C ILE A 4 24.09 -14.38 -6.53
N PRO A 5 23.53 -13.23 -6.10
CA PRO A 5 22.16 -12.88 -6.42
C PRO A 5 21.96 -12.73 -7.95
N THR A 6 20.80 -13.16 -8.43
CA THR A 6 20.42 -13.10 -9.85
C THR A 6 19.04 -12.48 -9.97
N LEU A 7 18.83 -11.71 -11.04
CA LEU A 7 17.54 -11.12 -11.39
C LEU A 7 16.92 -11.93 -12.51
N PHE A 8 15.67 -12.34 -12.32
CA PHE A 8 14.87 -13.05 -13.31
C PHE A 8 13.68 -12.18 -13.68
N LEU A 9 13.41 -12.06 -14.98
CA LEU A 9 12.15 -11.48 -15.44
C LEU A 9 11.03 -12.48 -15.15
N ALA A 10 10.03 -12.05 -14.40
CA ALA A 10 8.92 -12.90 -13.97
C ALA A 10 7.58 -12.13 -14.01
N ASN A 11 6.50 -12.89 -14.03
CA ASN A 11 5.13 -12.39 -13.91
C ASN A 11 4.35 -13.16 -12.83
N ASP A 12 5.05 -13.69 -11.84
CA ASP A 12 4.52 -14.55 -10.78
C ASP A 12 3.42 -13.89 -9.94
N LEU A 13 3.40 -12.56 -9.89
CA LEU A 13 2.41 -11.79 -9.14
C LEU A 13 1.07 -11.64 -9.89
N THR A 14 0.94 -12.20 -11.10
CA THR A 14 -0.28 -12.14 -11.92
C THR A 14 -1.49 -12.69 -11.16
N GLY A 15 -2.61 -11.95 -11.21
CA GLY A 15 -3.87 -12.36 -10.60
C GLY A 15 -4.04 -11.94 -9.15
N ASN A 16 -3.00 -11.38 -8.51
CA ASN A 16 -3.14 -10.75 -7.21
C ASN A 16 -3.82 -9.37 -7.33
N SER A 17 -4.45 -8.91 -6.25
CA SER A 17 -4.93 -7.54 -6.18
C SER A 17 -3.78 -6.60 -5.83
N GLU A 18 -3.77 -5.40 -6.41
CA GLU A 18 -2.70 -4.44 -6.21
C GLU A 18 -3.20 -3.16 -5.53
N LEU A 19 -2.45 -2.70 -4.52
CA LEU A 19 -2.61 -1.36 -3.97
C LEU A 19 -1.83 -0.37 -4.83
N CYS A 20 -2.50 0.17 -5.84
CA CYS A 20 -1.94 1.22 -6.66
C CYS A 20 -2.07 2.60 -5.98
N SER A 21 -1.78 3.65 -6.76
CA SER A 21 -2.03 5.09 -6.54
C SER A 21 -2.31 5.49 -5.08
N LEU A 22 -1.26 5.88 -4.38
CA LEU A 22 -1.34 6.54 -3.08
C LEU A 22 -0.75 7.95 -3.18
N PHE A 23 -1.62 8.94 -3.33
CA PHE A 23 -1.19 10.33 -3.46
C PHE A 23 -2.01 11.26 -2.58
N LEU A 24 -1.32 12.19 -1.92
CA LEU A 24 -1.92 13.33 -1.26
C LEU A 24 -1.15 14.57 -1.70
N HIS A 25 -1.91 15.63 -2.01
CA HIS A 25 -1.36 16.98 -2.16
C HIS A 25 -0.55 17.35 -0.90
N SER A 26 0.55 18.09 -1.04
CA SER A 26 1.44 18.48 0.07
C SER A 26 0.66 19.02 1.27
N ASP A 27 -0.28 19.92 1.01
CA ASP A 27 -1.09 20.60 2.03
C ASP A 27 -2.06 19.66 2.75
N SER A 28 -2.32 18.48 2.17
CA SER A 28 -3.15 17.43 2.76
C SER A 28 -2.34 16.35 3.48
N ARG A 29 -1.00 16.41 3.45
CA ARG A 29 -0.09 15.48 4.15
C ARG A 29 0.05 15.83 5.63
N ASN A 30 -1.08 16.03 6.30
CA ASN A 30 -1.15 16.36 7.72
C ASN A 30 -2.07 15.38 8.47
N GLY A 31 -1.91 15.34 9.79
CA GLY A 31 -2.75 14.54 10.68
C GLY A 31 -2.83 13.06 10.26
N LEU A 32 -4.05 12.58 10.06
CA LEU A 32 -4.35 11.16 9.81
C LEU A 32 -4.68 10.85 8.34
N ASN A 33 -4.58 11.83 7.43
CA ASN A 33 -5.02 11.69 6.05
C ASN A 33 -4.28 10.57 5.31
N GLY A 34 -2.95 10.49 5.46
CA GLY A 34 -2.16 9.42 4.83
C GLY A 34 -2.54 8.03 5.32
N ARG A 35 -2.81 7.90 6.62
CA ARG A 35 -3.25 6.63 7.22
C ARG A 35 -4.67 6.27 6.79
N LEU A 36 -5.58 7.24 6.76
CA LEU A 36 -6.94 7.05 6.26
C LEU A 36 -6.90 6.57 4.80
N LEU A 37 -6.21 7.30 3.91
CA LEU A 37 -6.17 6.96 2.49
C LEU A 37 -5.54 5.58 2.25
N SER A 38 -4.44 5.28 2.93
CA SER A 38 -3.78 3.99 2.78
C SER A 38 -4.65 2.82 3.28
N LYS A 39 -5.20 2.94 4.49
CA LYS A 39 -5.88 1.84 5.19
C LYS A 39 -7.38 1.72 4.91
N ALA A 40 -8.05 2.78 4.44
CA ALA A 40 -9.48 2.76 4.13
C ALA A 40 -9.85 1.59 3.20
N ARG A 41 -9.02 1.37 2.18
CA ARG A 41 -9.17 0.29 1.20
C ARG A 41 -9.29 -1.09 1.85
N MET A 42 -8.61 -1.31 2.99
CA MET A 42 -8.64 -2.59 3.70
C MET A 42 -10.04 -2.91 4.26
N LEU A 43 -10.79 -1.92 4.76
CA LEU A 43 -12.15 -2.17 5.24
C LEU A 43 -13.13 -2.52 4.12
N PHE A 44 -12.93 -1.93 2.94
CA PHE A 44 -13.72 -2.28 1.76
C PHE A 44 -13.41 -3.71 1.30
N ILE A 45 -12.13 -4.08 1.30
CA ILE A 45 -11.69 -5.45 0.96
C ILE A 45 -12.22 -6.46 1.97
N ALA A 46 -12.21 -6.13 3.26
CA ALA A 46 -12.75 -6.97 4.31
C ALA A 46 -14.26 -7.22 4.18
N GLU A 47 -15.00 -6.26 3.63
CA GLU A 47 -16.45 -6.41 3.38
C GLU A 47 -16.75 -7.20 2.11
N PHE A 48 -15.91 -7.09 1.08
CA PHE A 48 -16.12 -7.73 -0.21
C PHE A 48 -14.93 -8.62 -0.63
N PRO A 49 -14.51 -9.60 0.18
CA PRO A 49 -13.27 -10.35 -0.06
C PRO A 49 -13.28 -11.12 -1.39
N LYS A 50 -14.46 -11.53 -1.87
CA LYS A 50 -14.64 -12.23 -3.16
C LYS A 50 -14.30 -11.38 -4.39
N LEU A 51 -14.16 -10.06 -4.23
CA LEU A 51 -13.77 -9.15 -5.31
C LEU A 51 -12.25 -9.01 -5.45
N PHE A 52 -11.48 -9.59 -4.53
CA PHE A 52 -10.02 -9.41 -4.44
C PHE A 52 -9.31 -10.76 -4.44
N GLY A 53 -8.02 -10.73 -4.82
CA GLY A 53 -7.16 -11.91 -4.81
C GLY A 53 -6.86 -12.40 -3.40
N ASN A 54 -6.30 -13.61 -3.30
CA ASN A 54 -5.89 -14.21 -2.02
C ASN A 54 -4.67 -13.52 -1.40
N LYS A 55 -3.88 -12.81 -2.21
CA LYS A 55 -2.83 -11.90 -1.77
C LYS A 55 -3.10 -10.51 -2.32
N ILE A 56 -2.61 -9.53 -1.58
CA ILE A 56 -2.52 -8.15 -2.00
C ILE A 56 -1.05 -7.80 -2.13
N ILE A 57 -0.70 -7.18 -3.25
CA ILE A 57 0.63 -6.66 -3.55
C ILE A 57 0.62 -5.13 -3.53
N ALA A 58 1.79 -4.54 -3.34
CA ALA A 58 2.02 -3.11 -3.58
C ALA A 58 3.42 -2.93 -4.18
N GLU A 59 3.49 -2.34 -5.37
CA GLU A 59 4.75 -1.91 -5.97
C GLU A 59 5.14 -0.55 -5.38
N MET A 60 6.32 -0.50 -4.77
CA MET A 60 6.79 0.67 -4.07
C MET A 60 7.85 1.36 -4.93
N ARG A 61 7.65 2.66 -5.21
CA ARG A 61 8.61 3.46 -5.99
C ARG A 61 10.04 3.31 -5.45
N GLY A 62 10.96 2.92 -6.34
CA GLY A 62 12.37 2.71 -6.07
C GLY A 62 13.16 4.02 -5.98
N MET A 63 14.47 3.90 -5.81
CA MET A 63 15.35 5.06 -5.66
C MET A 63 15.56 5.80 -6.98
N SER A 64 15.38 7.11 -6.94
CA SER A 64 15.82 8.07 -7.95
C SER A 64 16.45 9.27 -7.23
N ASP A 65 17.45 9.90 -7.84
CA ASP A 65 18.02 11.14 -7.31
C ASP A 65 17.12 12.36 -7.59
N GLU A 66 17.55 13.54 -7.13
CA GLU A 66 16.84 14.81 -7.32
C GLU A 66 16.69 15.22 -8.79
N ASN A 67 17.55 14.69 -9.67
CA ASN A 67 17.47 14.91 -11.12
C ASN A 67 16.59 13.86 -11.81
N GLY A 68 15.95 12.96 -11.06
CA GLY A 68 15.12 11.88 -11.58
C GLY A 68 15.92 10.71 -12.15
N ARG A 69 17.20 10.58 -11.83
CA ARG A 69 18.05 9.48 -12.30
C ARG A 69 17.95 8.28 -11.35
N SER A 70 17.57 7.12 -11.88
CA SER A 70 17.61 5.86 -11.14
C SER A 70 18.94 5.14 -11.38
N PRO A 71 19.75 4.83 -10.34
CA PRO A 71 20.99 4.06 -10.51
C PRO A 71 20.76 2.69 -11.16
N PHE A 72 19.62 2.06 -10.85
CA PHE A 72 19.25 0.77 -11.43
C PHE A 72 18.93 0.89 -12.92
N TRP A 73 18.12 1.88 -13.29
CA TRP A 73 17.81 2.16 -14.70
C TRP A 73 19.07 2.38 -15.54
N GLU A 74 20.00 3.18 -15.02
CA GLU A 74 21.24 3.52 -15.72
C GLU A 74 22.17 2.33 -15.92
N SER A 75 22.18 1.38 -14.98
CA SER A 75 23.02 0.19 -15.06
C SER A 75 22.39 -0.95 -15.83
N LEU A 76 21.08 -0.92 -16.07
CA LEU A 76 20.35 -2.01 -16.71
C LEU A 76 19.43 -1.51 -17.83
N GLY A 77 18.32 -0.87 -17.46
CA GLY A 77 17.25 -0.52 -18.38
C GLY A 77 17.69 0.34 -19.56
N ARG A 78 18.53 1.36 -19.34
CA ARG A 78 19.01 2.29 -20.38
C ARG A 78 19.74 1.59 -21.54
N HIS A 79 20.30 0.40 -21.31
CA HIS A 79 20.97 -0.38 -22.36
C HIS A 79 19.98 -1.05 -23.33
N PHE A 80 18.74 -1.30 -22.88
CA PHE A 80 17.69 -1.95 -23.66
C PHE A 80 16.69 -0.92 -24.20
N PHE A 81 16.38 0.10 -23.40
CA PHE A 81 15.48 1.17 -23.74
C PHE A 81 16.32 2.43 -24.02
N LYS A 82 16.45 2.82 -25.28
CA LYS A 82 17.18 4.04 -25.71
C LYS A 82 16.41 5.32 -25.34
N MET A 83 15.94 5.44 -24.10
CA MET A 83 15.16 6.55 -23.54
C MET A 83 15.53 6.81 -22.07
N GLU A 84 15.21 8.00 -21.59
CA GLU A 84 15.42 8.38 -20.19
C GLU A 84 14.39 7.72 -19.25
N PHE A 85 14.76 7.56 -17.97
CA PHE A 85 13.89 6.92 -16.96
C PHE A 85 12.51 7.57 -16.87
N SER A 86 12.46 8.90 -16.85
CA SER A 86 11.20 9.66 -16.77
C SER A 86 10.25 9.39 -17.94
N GLN A 87 10.80 9.12 -19.13
CA GLN A 87 10.00 8.75 -20.30
C GLN A 87 9.48 7.32 -20.19
N ALA A 88 10.31 6.37 -19.72
CA ALA A 88 9.89 5.00 -19.49
C ALA A 88 8.79 4.92 -18.41
N ASP A 89 8.98 5.61 -17.29
CA ASP A 89 8.01 5.70 -16.18
C ASP A 89 6.69 6.36 -16.61
N TYR A 90 6.74 7.39 -17.46
CA TYR A 90 5.55 7.98 -18.03
C TYR A 90 4.78 7.01 -18.94
N LEU A 91 5.48 6.29 -19.83
CA LEU A 91 4.89 5.33 -20.76
C LEU A 91 4.21 4.17 -20.05
N THR A 92 4.82 3.67 -18.97
CA THR A 92 4.22 2.63 -18.13
C THR A 92 3.03 3.18 -17.34
N GLY A 93 3.12 4.41 -16.82
CA GLY A 93 2.04 5.10 -16.12
C GLY A 93 0.78 5.32 -16.97
N VAL A 94 0.91 5.55 -18.27
CA VAL A 94 -0.23 5.67 -19.20
C VAL A 94 -0.71 4.32 -19.77
N GLY A 95 -0.17 3.20 -19.28
CA GLY A 95 -0.65 1.85 -19.59
C GLY A 95 -0.04 1.21 -20.85
N ASN A 96 0.95 1.84 -21.49
CA ASN A 96 1.65 1.23 -22.62
C ASN A 96 2.73 0.26 -22.11
N LYS A 97 2.35 -0.95 -21.68
CA LYS A 97 3.29 -1.94 -21.14
C LYS A 97 3.84 -2.92 -22.20
N ALA A 98 3.37 -2.83 -23.46
CA ALA A 98 3.71 -3.80 -24.51
C ALA A 98 5.19 -3.77 -24.90
N PHE A 99 5.83 -2.59 -24.87
CA PHE A 99 7.24 -2.42 -25.23
C PHE A 99 8.22 -3.10 -24.25
N ILE A 100 7.77 -3.37 -23.02
CA ILE A 100 8.60 -3.92 -21.95
C ILE A 100 8.98 -5.38 -22.22
N ALA A 101 7.99 -6.19 -22.61
CA ALA A 101 8.16 -7.63 -22.79
C ALA A 101 9.08 -7.98 -23.97
N GLU A 102 9.17 -7.09 -24.96
CA GLU A 102 10.02 -7.28 -26.14
C GLU A 102 11.48 -6.89 -25.90
N LEU A 103 11.74 -5.99 -24.95
CA LEU A 103 13.05 -5.36 -24.77
C LEU A 103 13.84 -5.87 -23.55
N MET A 104 13.18 -6.50 -22.57
CA MET A 104 13.88 -7.00 -21.37
C MET A 104 14.61 -8.34 -21.61
N PRO A 105 15.74 -8.59 -20.91
CA PRO A 105 16.48 -9.85 -21.02
C PRO A 105 15.61 -11.04 -20.61
N LYS A 106 15.54 -12.05 -21.48
CA LYS A 106 14.86 -13.33 -21.19
C LYS A 106 15.72 -14.28 -20.36
N PHE A 107 16.98 -13.94 -20.13
CA PHE A 107 17.94 -14.74 -19.38
C PHE A 107 18.24 -14.11 -18.02
N PRO A 108 18.62 -14.93 -17.02
CA PRO A 108 18.94 -14.41 -15.70
C PRO A 108 20.13 -13.45 -15.76
N LEU A 109 20.03 -12.33 -15.04
CA LEU A 109 21.11 -11.37 -14.90
C LEU A 109 21.80 -11.54 -13.55
N TYR A 110 23.08 -11.85 -13.55
CA TYR A 110 23.87 -11.83 -12.32
C TYR A 110 24.00 -10.40 -11.81
N SER A 111 23.59 -10.14 -10.57
CA SER A 111 23.59 -8.80 -10.01
C SER A 111 25.00 -8.21 -9.94
N CYS A 112 26.04 -9.04 -9.89
CA CYS A 112 27.44 -8.60 -9.90
C CYS A 112 27.89 -7.95 -11.22
N PHE A 113 27.11 -8.04 -12.31
CA PHE A 113 27.35 -7.28 -13.54
C PHE A 113 26.76 -5.86 -13.50
N LEU A 114 25.94 -5.55 -12.50
CA LEU A 114 25.44 -4.20 -12.28
C LEU A 114 26.50 -3.36 -11.55
N SER A 115 26.41 -2.03 -11.73
CA SER A 115 27.20 -1.09 -10.95
C SER A 115 26.98 -1.27 -9.45
N GLU A 116 27.93 -0.81 -8.64
CA GLU A 116 27.77 -0.84 -7.18
C GLU A 116 26.56 -0.04 -6.72
N ASP A 117 26.35 1.16 -7.28
CA ASP A 117 25.19 2.00 -6.98
C ASP A 117 23.87 1.30 -7.33
N ALA A 118 23.79 0.62 -8.47
CA ALA A 118 22.60 -0.14 -8.87
C ALA A 118 22.33 -1.30 -7.91
N ARG A 119 23.37 -2.04 -7.49
CA ARG A 119 23.22 -3.13 -6.50
C ARG A 119 22.72 -2.62 -5.15
N ASN A 120 23.19 -1.46 -4.73
CA ASN A 120 22.84 -0.88 -3.43
C ASN A 120 21.39 -0.38 -3.34
N VAL A 121 20.73 -0.13 -4.48
CA VAL A 121 19.33 0.34 -4.51
C VAL A 121 18.29 -0.77 -4.76
N ILE A 122 18.71 -2.00 -5.05
CA ILE A 122 17.76 -3.12 -5.27
C ILE A 122 16.92 -3.37 -4.01
N GLY A 123 15.60 -3.30 -4.15
CA GLY A 123 14.64 -3.47 -3.08
C GLY A 123 14.57 -2.28 -2.10
N ARG A 124 15.17 -1.14 -2.45
CA ARG A 124 15.10 0.11 -1.67
C ARG A 124 14.03 1.01 -2.24
N VAL A 125 13.26 1.65 -1.37
CA VAL A 125 12.25 2.64 -1.77
C VAL A 125 12.82 4.05 -1.76
N HIS A 126 12.24 4.95 -2.56
CA HIS A 126 12.49 6.39 -2.47
C HIS A 126 12.21 6.92 -1.04
N ALA A 127 12.91 7.99 -0.63
CA ALA A 127 12.71 8.61 0.69
C ALA A 127 11.25 9.01 0.95
N ASP A 128 10.58 9.59 -0.05
CA ASP A 128 9.16 9.95 0.02
C ASP A 128 8.20 8.75 0.13
N THR A 129 8.69 7.54 -0.17
CA THR A 129 7.93 6.30 -0.17
C THR A 129 8.09 5.52 1.15
N GLU A 130 9.15 5.77 1.92
CA GLU A 130 9.41 5.13 3.23
C GLU A 130 8.22 5.19 4.21
N PRO A 131 7.48 6.32 4.34
CA PRO A 131 6.30 6.36 5.22
C PRO A 131 5.20 5.39 4.78
N ALA A 132 4.99 5.23 3.47
CA ALA A 132 4.01 4.31 2.92
C ALA A 132 4.42 2.85 3.15
N LEU A 133 5.70 2.53 2.91
CA LEU A 133 6.27 1.21 3.19
C LEU A 133 6.09 0.83 4.66
N THR A 134 6.40 1.76 5.58
CA THR A 134 6.25 1.55 7.02
C THR A 134 4.79 1.28 7.40
N MET A 135 3.84 2.03 6.82
CA MET A 135 2.41 1.80 7.06
C MET A 135 1.95 0.40 6.61
N LEU A 136 2.39 -0.06 5.43
CA LEU A 136 2.02 -1.37 4.90
C LEU A 136 2.70 -2.51 5.68
N LYS A 137 3.96 -2.37 6.08
CA LYS A 137 4.62 -3.32 6.98
C LYS A 137 3.87 -3.48 8.30
N GLY A 138 3.38 -2.39 8.88
CA GLY A 138 2.54 -2.41 10.08
C GLY A 138 1.17 -3.07 9.90
N GLU A 139 0.75 -3.33 8.66
CA GLU A 139 -0.47 -4.09 8.32
C GLU A 139 -0.16 -5.56 7.97
N GLY A 140 1.11 -5.96 7.93
CA GLY A 140 1.55 -7.33 7.67
C GLY A 140 2.19 -7.57 6.30
N PHE A 141 2.43 -6.51 5.51
CA PHE A 141 3.11 -6.65 4.22
C PHE A 141 4.60 -6.93 4.39
N SER A 142 5.15 -7.74 3.49
CA SER A 142 6.55 -8.17 3.52
C SER A 142 7.17 -8.19 2.13
N TYR A 143 8.48 -7.98 2.06
CA TYR A 143 9.24 -8.08 0.82
C TYR A 143 9.59 -9.54 0.54
N GLN A 144 9.33 -10.00 -0.68
CA GLN A 144 9.51 -11.41 -1.09
C GLN A 144 10.51 -11.58 -2.25
N GLY A 145 11.38 -10.59 -2.47
CA GLY A 145 12.43 -10.68 -3.49
C GLY A 145 12.04 -10.18 -4.89
N TYR A 146 10.83 -9.63 -5.05
CA TYR A 146 10.37 -9.03 -6.31
C TYR A 146 10.65 -7.53 -6.32
N VAL A 147 11.27 -7.05 -7.40
CA VAL A 147 11.54 -5.61 -7.60
C VAL A 147 11.03 -5.15 -8.95
N ASP A 148 10.69 -3.87 -9.02
CA ASP A 148 10.32 -3.21 -10.27
C ASP A 148 11.46 -3.28 -11.28
N ILE A 149 11.10 -3.46 -12.54
CA ILE A 149 12.05 -3.68 -13.63
C ILE A 149 12.75 -2.39 -14.08
N PHE A 150 12.27 -1.22 -13.69
CA PHE A 150 12.81 0.09 -14.07
C PHE A 150 13.68 0.69 -12.98
N ASP A 151 13.19 0.72 -11.73
CA ASP A 151 13.85 1.41 -10.62
C ASP A 151 14.29 0.51 -9.47
N ALA A 152 14.03 -0.80 -9.57
CA ALA A 152 14.27 -1.81 -8.55
C ALA A 152 13.62 -1.53 -7.19
N GLY A 153 12.55 -0.73 -7.17
CA GLY A 153 11.67 -0.58 -6.03
C GLY A 153 11.03 -1.90 -5.64
N PRO A 154 10.88 -2.21 -4.34
CA PRO A 154 10.35 -3.51 -3.92
C PRO A 154 8.85 -3.63 -4.20
N ALA A 155 8.43 -4.79 -4.70
CA ALA A 155 7.06 -5.25 -4.55
C ALA A 155 6.92 -5.98 -3.20
N ILE A 156 5.97 -5.52 -2.39
CA ILE A 156 5.65 -6.13 -1.10
C ILE A 156 4.29 -6.81 -1.17
N GLU A 157 4.12 -7.90 -0.42
CA GLU A 157 2.88 -8.67 -0.43
C GLU A 157 2.43 -9.09 0.97
N CYS A 158 1.12 -9.36 1.08
CA CYS A 158 0.50 -9.98 2.23
C CYS A 158 -0.67 -10.87 1.77
N GLU A 159 -0.90 -12.00 2.44
CA GLU A 159 -2.16 -12.73 2.28
C GLU A 159 -3.32 -11.84 2.74
N THR A 160 -4.37 -11.72 1.92
CA THR A 160 -5.48 -10.78 2.13
C THR A 160 -6.11 -10.96 3.52
N GLY A 161 -6.35 -12.19 3.94
CA GLY A 161 -6.93 -12.50 5.26
C GLY A 161 -5.99 -12.27 6.45
N LYS A 162 -4.69 -12.09 6.23
CA LYS A 162 -3.69 -11.82 7.28
C LYS A 162 -3.43 -10.33 7.50
N ILE A 163 -3.89 -9.47 6.60
CA ILE A 163 -3.76 -8.02 6.75
C ILE A 163 -4.48 -7.58 8.03
N ARG A 164 -3.78 -6.92 8.95
CA ARG A 164 -4.31 -6.57 10.28
C ARG A 164 -5.66 -5.86 10.21
N ALA A 165 -5.77 -4.79 9.43
CA ALA A 165 -7.01 -4.05 9.28
C ALA A 165 -8.16 -4.86 8.65
N ILE A 166 -7.86 -5.93 7.89
CA ILE A 166 -8.87 -6.86 7.38
C ILE A 166 -9.28 -7.82 8.49
N LYS A 167 -8.29 -8.56 9.02
CA LYS A 167 -8.43 -9.59 10.03
C LYS A 167 -9.12 -9.11 11.31
N ASP A 168 -8.72 -7.95 11.80
CA ASP A 168 -9.14 -7.43 13.11
C ASP A 168 -10.37 -6.51 13.01
N SER A 169 -10.83 -6.19 11.80
CA SER A 169 -12.04 -5.37 11.63
C SER A 169 -13.31 -6.13 11.98
N GLN A 170 -14.23 -5.44 12.65
CA GLN A 170 -15.47 -6.03 13.15
C GLN A 170 -16.68 -5.25 12.67
N ALA A 171 -17.80 -5.95 12.48
CA ALA A 171 -19.11 -5.32 12.31
C ALA A 171 -19.65 -4.92 13.69
N LEU A 172 -20.01 -3.65 13.86
CA LEU A 172 -20.43 -3.05 15.12
C LEU A 172 -21.69 -2.21 14.91
N VAL A 173 -22.51 -2.11 15.95
CA VAL A 173 -23.66 -1.19 15.96
C VAL A 173 -23.17 0.22 16.25
N LEU A 174 -23.56 1.21 15.46
CA LEU A 174 -23.18 2.60 15.64
C LEU A 174 -24.02 3.24 16.76
N ALA A 175 -23.37 3.83 17.75
CA ALA A 175 -24.00 4.74 18.69
C ALA A 175 -23.44 6.15 18.51
N ILE A 176 -24.29 7.16 18.67
CA ILE A 176 -23.91 8.56 18.54
C ILE A 176 -23.89 9.18 19.94
N GLY A 177 -22.75 9.71 20.34
CA GLY A 177 -22.54 10.30 21.66
C GLY A 177 -21.14 10.88 21.80
N THR A 178 -20.62 10.95 23.03
CA THR A 178 -19.26 11.41 23.30
C THR A 178 -18.36 10.21 23.57
N PRO A 179 -17.38 9.89 22.69
CA PRO A 179 -16.48 8.76 22.89
C PRO A 179 -15.56 8.86 24.12
N GLY A 180 -15.38 10.07 24.66
CA GLY A 180 -14.43 10.41 25.73
C GLY A 180 -13.09 10.90 25.18
N ASP A 181 -12.37 11.69 25.97
CA ASP A 181 -11.16 12.43 25.53
C ASP A 181 -9.96 11.52 25.22
N ASP A 182 -9.89 10.36 25.88
CA ASP A 182 -8.87 9.33 25.68
C ASP A 182 -9.27 8.27 24.62
N ALA A 183 -10.36 8.50 23.88
CA ALA A 183 -10.84 7.54 22.90
C ALA A 183 -9.82 7.34 21.76
N PRO A 184 -9.43 6.08 21.44
CA PRO A 184 -8.51 5.83 20.35
C PRO A 184 -9.13 6.16 19.00
N GLN A 185 -8.27 6.36 18.00
CA GLN A 185 -8.69 6.58 16.62
C GLN A 185 -9.10 5.25 15.99
N PHE A 186 -10.30 5.19 15.43
CA PHE A 186 -10.79 4.08 14.64
C PHE A 186 -10.85 4.46 13.16
N LEU A 187 -10.58 3.49 12.30
CA LEU A 187 -10.99 3.51 10.91
C LEU A 187 -12.40 2.92 10.84
N ILE A 188 -13.34 3.63 10.23
CA ILE A 188 -14.78 3.31 10.29
C ILE A 188 -15.35 3.38 8.89
N TYR A 189 -16.04 2.32 8.48
CA TYR A 189 -16.63 2.13 7.16
C TYR A 189 -18.15 1.92 7.28
N ASN A 190 -18.92 2.56 6.40
CA ASN A 190 -20.37 2.47 6.35
C ASN A 190 -20.94 1.17 5.73
N ARG A 191 -20.09 0.22 5.33
CA ARG A 191 -20.48 -1.08 4.77
C ARG A 191 -21.28 -1.02 3.46
N LYS A 192 -21.21 0.10 2.73
CA LYS A 192 -21.88 0.25 1.43
C LYS A 192 -20.89 0.18 0.28
N ARG A 193 -21.28 -0.54 -0.80
CA ARG A 193 -20.50 -0.58 -2.04
C ARG A 193 -20.66 0.74 -2.81
N GLU A 194 -21.90 1.06 -3.16
CA GLU A 194 -22.29 2.38 -3.66
C GLU A 194 -22.37 3.36 -2.50
N ASP A 195 -22.05 4.64 -2.73
CA ASP A 195 -21.94 5.63 -1.65
C ASP A 195 -21.02 5.18 -0.49
N CYS A 196 -19.96 4.45 -0.82
CA CYS A 196 -18.92 4.09 0.13
C CYS A 196 -18.42 5.34 0.87
N ARG A 197 -18.42 5.29 2.21
CA ARG A 197 -17.86 6.31 3.08
C ARG A 197 -16.98 5.62 4.12
N ILE A 198 -15.74 6.07 4.20
CA ILE A 198 -14.77 5.62 5.18
C ILE A 198 -14.15 6.86 5.81
N THR A 199 -14.04 6.86 7.14
CA THR A 199 -13.46 7.98 7.87
C THR A 199 -12.59 7.48 9.02
N VAL A 200 -11.79 8.38 9.55
CA VAL A 200 -11.10 8.19 10.82
C VAL A 200 -11.71 9.11 11.85
N GLY A 201 -11.97 8.58 13.04
CA GLY A 201 -12.44 9.37 14.16
C GLY A 201 -12.19 8.69 15.50
N ALA A 202 -12.14 9.50 16.56
CA ALA A 202 -12.17 9.01 17.93
C ALA A 202 -13.44 8.19 18.15
N ALA A 203 -13.28 6.98 18.69
CA ALA A 203 -14.40 6.10 18.94
C ALA A 203 -14.12 5.19 20.15
N ARG A 204 -15.18 4.81 20.86
CA ARG A 204 -15.12 3.88 21.99
C ARG A 204 -15.90 2.63 21.65
N PHE A 205 -15.25 1.48 21.72
CA PHE A 205 -15.93 0.19 21.66
C PHE A 205 -16.49 -0.15 23.03
N ALA A 206 -17.78 -0.51 23.09
CA ALA A 206 -18.44 -1.00 24.29
C ALA A 206 -19.47 -2.08 23.90
N ALA A 207 -19.20 -3.33 24.28
CA ALA A 207 -20.13 -4.46 24.12
C ALA A 207 -20.80 -4.56 22.72
N GLY A 208 -20.00 -4.57 21.65
CA GLY A 208 -20.52 -4.69 20.27
C GLY A 208 -21.03 -3.38 19.65
N THR A 209 -21.00 -2.29 20.42
CA THR A 209 -21.37 -0.94 19.97
C THR A 209 -20.13 -0.08 19.81
N LEU A 210 -20.10 0.75 18.77
CA LEU A 210 -19.07 1.76 18.55
C LEU A 210 -19.66 3.16 18.77
N VAL A 211 -19.28 3.80 19.87
CA VAL A 211 -19.70 5.17 20.18
C VAL A 211 -18.81 6.16 19.42
N VAL A 212 -19.42 7.03 18.61
CA VAL A 212 -18.75 8.09 17.85
C VAL A 212 -19.41 9.45 18.07
N ALA A 213 -18.65 10.52 17.85
CA ALA A 213 -19.20 11.87 17.83
C ALA A 213 -20.21 12.07 16.67
N PRO A 214 -21.23 12.95 16.80
CA PRO A 214 -22.21 13.23 15.75
C PRO A 214 -21.58 13.59 14.40
N GLN A 215 -20.46 14.31 14.39
CA GLN A 215 -19.75 14.68 13.17
C GLN A 215 -19.20 13.47 12.40
N THR A 216 -18.78 12.41 13.09
CA THR A 216 -18.31 11.16 12.47
C THR A 216 -19.46 10.44 11.79
N ALA A 217 -20.61 10.31 12.46
CA ALA A 217 -21.82 9.72 11.89
C ALA A 217 -22.32 10.51 10.66
N LYS A 218 -22.30 11.85 10.73
CA LYS A 218 -22.64 12.73 9.61
C LYS A 218 -21.73 12.52 8.39
N ARG A 219 -20.41 12.37 8.59
CA ARG A 219 -19.45 12.08 7.51
C ARG A 219 -19.72 10.72 6.86
N LEU A 220 -20.10 9.73 7.66
CA LEU A 220 -20.46 8.38 7.19
C LEU A 220 -21.85 8.33 6.54
N ARG A 221 -22.69 9.36 6.76
CA ARG A 221 -24.12 9.40 6.40
C ARG A 221 -24.89 8.24 7.03
N MET A 222 -24.72 8.08 8.33
CA MET A 222 -25.32 7.01 9.13
C MET A 222 -26.04 7.54 10.36
N SER A 223 -26.99 6.77 10.84
CA SER A 223 -27.79 7.01 12.04
C SER A 223 -27.39 6.07 13.17
N ALA A 224 -27.75 6.40 14.41
CA ALA A 224 -27.61 5.48 15.52
C ALA A 224 -28.42 4.19 15.25
N GLY A 225 -27.84 3.04 15.58
CA GLY A 225 -28.40 1.71 15.29
C GLY A 225 -27.93 1.10 13.96
N ASP A 226 -27.34 1.89 13.04
CA ASP A 226 -26.79 1.35 11.80
C ASP A 226 -25.55 0.49 12.05
N ASN A 227 -25.25 -0.44 11.14
CA ASN A 227 -24.06 -1.30 11.23
C ASN A 227 -22.86 -0.69 10.50
N VAL A 228 -21.77 -0.47 11.22
CA VAL A 228 -20.45 -0.09 10.66
C VAL A 228 -19.49 -1.26 10.67
N ARG A 229 -18.46 -1.23 9.83
CA ARG A 229 -17.26 -2.04 10.01
C ARG A 229 -16.15 -1.13 10.53
N ALA A 230 -15.46 -1.53 11.60
CA ALA A 230 -14.43 -0.69 12.17
C ALA A 230 -13.24 -1.49 12.74
N VAL A 231 -12.09 -0.82 12.83
CA VAL A 231 -10.86 -1.34 13.43
C VAL A 231 -10.06 -0.18 14.03
N PRO A 232 -9.32 -0.38 15.14
CA PRO A 232 -8.36 0.63 15.60
C PRO A 232 -7.36 1.00 14.50
N LEU A 233 -7.12 2.30 14.32
CA LEU A 233 -6.29 2.83 13.23
C LEU A 233 -4.84 2.33 13.28
N SER A 234 -4.33 2.12 14.48
CA SER A 234 -3.03 1.52 14.76
C SER A 234 -3.24 0.21 15.51
N ALA A 235 -2.29 -0.71 15.42
CA ALA A 235 -2.26 -1.86 16.32
C ALA A 235 -2.24 -1.36 17.77
N ALA A 236 -2.87 -2.10 18.68
CA ALA A 236 -2.65 -1.87 20.09
C ALA A 236 -1.15 -1.98 20.35
N ARG A 237 -0.56 -1.03 21.09
CA ARG A 237 0.77 -1.28 21.64
C ARG A 237 0.61 -2.49 22.56
N GLU A 238 1.30 -3.58 22.27
CA GLU A 238 1.53 -4.60 23.29
C GLU A 238 2.10 -3.88 24.51
N GLY A 239 1.52 -4.16 25.68
CA GLY A 239 1.61 -3.32 26.87
C GLY A 239 3.05 -2.96 27.27
N VAL A 240 3.17 -1.76 27.83
CA VAL A 240 4.18 -1.49 28.87
C VAL A 240 3.78 -2.27 30.11
#